data_AF-A0ABD5MNC7-F1
#
_entry.id   AF-A0ABD5MNC7-F1
#
_cell.length_a   1.000
_cell.length_b   1.000
_cell.length_c   1.000
_cell.angle_alpha   90.00
_cell.angle_beta   90.00
_cell.angle_gamma   90.00
#
_symmetry.space_group_name_H-M   'P 1'
#
loop_
_entity.id
_entity.type
_entity.pdbx_description
1 polymer ?
#
loop_
_entity_poly.entity_id
_entity_poly.type
_entity_poly.pdbx_seq_one_letter_code
_entity_poly.pdbx_strand_id
1 'polypeptide(L)'
;MTKRKAADEVFCRSCGEAIKQASELCPNCGVRNDNYSPASSGGGRSSVHDPAQYETSVSDTWWYGVAAGTGVWVLLVLASALGGDLGAGGGILVLIGWAGLPLSVYFDTQYVRANSEWDPNVAVWVILSAIWFLNIAAGAAYLYRRHQVLGEP
;
A
#
# COMPACT_ATOMS: atom_id res chain seq x y z
N MET A 1 -23.84 -37.98 -37.50
CA MET A 1 -22.36 -38.08 -37.55
C MET A 1 -21.79 -37.32 -36.37
N THR A 2 -21.28 -38.00 -35.35
CA THR A 2 -20.58 -37.34 -34.22
C THR A 2 -19.19 -36.93 -34.67
N LYS A 3 -18.95 -35.63 -34.90
CA LYS A 3 -17.61 -35.09 -35.13
C LYS A 3 -16.74 -35.41 -33.90
N ARG A 4 -15.65 -36.16 -34.08
CA ARG A 4 -14.67 -36.43 -33.03
C ARG A 4 -13.62 -35.33 -33.06
N LYS A 5 -13.31 -34.76 -31.90
CA LYS A 5 -12.21 -33.79 -31.71
C LYS A 5 -10.91 -34.51 -31.37
N ALA A 6 -9.77 -33.95 -31.76
CA ALA A 6 -8.47 -34.38 -31.26
C ALA A 6 -8.27 -33.96 -29.79
N ALA A 7 -7.21 -34.46 -29.14
CA ALA A 7 -6.93 -34.19 -27.74
C ALA A 7 -6.63 -32.70 -27.46
N ASP A 8 -6.18 -31.95 -28.47
CA ASP A 8 -5.79 -30.54 -28.42
C ASP A 8 -6.81 -29.60 -29.07
N GLU A 9 -8.04 -30.08 -29.29
CA GLU A 9 -9.11 -29.34 -29.95
C GLU A 9 -10.28 -29.05 -29.00
N VAL A 10 -10.85 -27.85 -29.17
CA VAL A 10 -12.04 -27.37 -28.48
C VAL A 10 -13.07 -26.92 -29.51
N PHE A 11 -14.35 -27.01 -29.19
CA PHE A 11 -15.40 -26.52 -30.09
C PHE A 11 -15.64 -25.04 -29.85
N CYS A 12 -15.72 -24.26 -30.93
CA CYS A 12 -16.11 -22.86 -30.86
C CYS A 12 -17.55 -22.74 -30.34
N ARG A 13 -17.76 -21.91 -29.31
CA ARG A 13 -19.10 -21.69 -28.71
C ARG A 13 -20.06 -20.93 -29.61
N SER A 14 -19.55 -20.19 -30.59
CA SER A 14 -20.36 -19.40 -31.52
C SER A 14 -20.80 -20.21 -32.74
N CYS A 15 -19.87 -20.87 -33.43
CA CYS A 15 -20.17 -21.55 -34.70
C CYS A 15 -20.07 -23.08 -34.66
N GLY A 16 -19.65 -23.67 -33.53
CA GLY A 16 -19.56 -25.12 -33.36
C GLY A 16 -18.40 -25.81 -34.10
N GLU A 17 -17.49 -25.06 -34.71
CA GLU A 17 -16.34 -25.64 -35.43
C GLU A 17 -15.25 -26.12 -34.45
N ALA A 18 -14.55 -27.21 -34.78
CA ALA A 18 -13.42 -27.66 -33.99
C ALA A 18 -12.21 -26.74 -34.26
N ILE A 19 -11.65 -26.16 -33.20
CA ILE A 19 -10.50 -25.26 -33.25
C ILE A 19 -9.41 -25.76 -32.32
N LYS A 20 -8.15 -25.46 -32.62
CA LYS A 20 -7.03 -25.78 -31.72
C LYS A 20 -7.15 -24.95 -30.44
N GLN A 21 -6.84 -25.56 -29.30
CA GLN A 21 -6.82 -24.84 -28.02
C GLN A 21 -5.82 -23.67 -28.02
N ALA A 22 -4.73 -23.80 -28.78
CA ALA A 22 -3.72 -22.75 -28.95
C ALA A 22 -4.15 -21.61 -29.90
N SER A 23 -5.29 -21.70 -30.57
CA SER A 23 -5.78 -20.63 -31.45
C SER A 23 -6.48 -19.54 -30.64
N GLU A 24 -6.04 -18.28 -30.78
CA GLU A 24 -6.65 -17.11 -30.14
C GLU A 24 -8.05 -16.79 -30.67
N LEU A 25 -8.25 -17.00 -31.98
CA LEU A 25 -9.45 -16.67 -32.72
C LEU A 25 -9.91 -17.88 -33.52
N CYS A 26 -11.23 -18.07 -33.61
CA CYS A 26 -11.82 -19.10 -34.44
C CYS A 26 -11.68 -18.72 -35.93
N PRO A 27 -11.03 -19.54 -36.78
CA PRO A 27 -10.81 -19.21 -38.19
C PRO A 27 -12.11 -19.19 -39.02
N ASN A 28 -13.19 -19.78 -38.52
CA ASN A 28 -14.48 -19.82 -39.21
C ASN A 28 -15.34 -18.56 -38.95
N CYS A 29 -15.47 -18.11 -37.69
CA CYS A 29 -16.38 -17.02 -37.32
C CYS A 29 -15.70 -15.80 -36.67
N GLY A 30 -14.39 -15.86 -36.42
CA GLY A 30 -13.62 -14.74 -35.87
C GLY A 30 -13.83 -14.44 -34.39
N VAL A 31 -14.64 -15.21 -33.64
CA VAL A 31 -14.78 -15.02 -32.18
C VAL A 31 -13.54 -15.54 -31.44
N ARG A 32 -13.25 -14.95 -30.26
CA ARG A 32 -12.14 -15.39 -29.41
C ARG A 32 -12.38 -16.78 -28.82
N ASN A 33 -11.29 -17.53 -28.65
CA ASN A 33 -11.31 -18.82 -27.98
C ASN A 33 -11.10 -18.65 -26.47
N ASP A 34 -12.13 -18.92 -25.67
CA ASP A 34 -12.07 -18.82 -24.20
C ASP A 34 -11.05 -19.78 -23.57
N ASN A 35 -10.64 -20.84 -24.27
CA ASN A 35 -9.68 -21.83 -23.77
C ASN A 35 -8.23 -21.52 -24.18
N TYR A 36 -8.02 -20.44 -24.93
CA TYR A 36 -6.68 -19.96 -25.23
C TYR A 36 -6.02 -19.47 -23.94
N SER A 37 -5.00 -20.19 -23.51
CA SER A 37 -4.14 -19.76 -22.40
C SER A 37 -2.80 -19.37 -23.01
N PRO A 38 -2.50 -18.07 -23.20
CA PRO A 38 -1.14 -17.68 -23.53
C PRO A 38 -0.26 -18.13 -22.36
N ALA A 39 0.78 -18.91 -22.65
CA ALA A 39 1.82 -19.17 -21.68
C ALA A 39 2.36 -17.81 -21.21
N SER A 40 2.16 -17.50 -19.93
CA SER A 40 2.63 -16.29 -19.25
C SER A 40 2.08 -14.94 -19.75
N SER A 41 0.78 -14.73 -19.66
CA SER A 41 0.31 -13.42 -19.16
C SER A 41 0.11 -13.55 -17.65
N GLY A 42 1.20 -13.48 -16.91
CA GLY A 42 1.17 -13.28 -15.46
C GLY A 42 0.52 -11.93 -15.19
N GLY A 43 -0.82 -11.92 -15.11
CA GLY A 43 -1.65 -10.80 -14.73
C GLY A 43 -1.54 -10.47 -13.24
N GLY A 44 -0.32 -10.52 -12.68
CA GLY A 44 0.00 -9.71 -11.54
C GLY A 44 0.13 -8.29 -12.06
N ARG A 45 -0.97 -7.53 -12.04
CA ARG A 45 -0.84 -6.07 -12.03
C ARG A 45 -0.07 -5.75 -10.77
N SER A 46 1.26 -5.66 -10.86
CA SER A 46 1.97 -4.66 -10.08
C SER A 46 1.27 -3.36 -10.47
N SER A 47 0.35 -2.89 -9.63
CA SER A 47 -0.20 -1.55 -9.78
C SER A 47 1.01 -0.64 -9.64
N VAL A 48 1.61 -0.27 -10.77
CA VAL A 48 2.66 0.73 -10.82
C VAL A 48 2.01 1.96 -10.23
N HIS A 49 2.46 2.31 -9.02
CA HIS A 49 1.98 3.48 -8.32
C HIS A 49 2.33 4.70 -9.18
N ASP A 50 1.33 5.41 -9.67
CA ASP A 50 1.49 6.60 -10.48
C ASP A 50 1.09 7.82 -9.63
N PRO A 51 2.07 8.58 -9.10
CA PRO A 51 1.80 9.72 -8.23
C PRO A 51 0.98 10.81 -8.93
N ALA A 52 1.08 10.91 -10.27
CA ALA A 52 0.37 11.92 -11.05
C ALA A 52 -1.15 11.79 -11.01
N GLN A 53 -1.69 10.66 -10.52
CA GLN A 53 -3.13 10.47 -10.35
C GLN A 53 -3.68 11.03 -9.04
N TYR A 54 -2.82 11.50 -8.13
CA TYR A 54 -3.23 12.00 -6.83
C TYR A 54 -2.96 13.50 -6.73
N GLU A 55 -4.02 14.30 -6.59
CA GLU A 55 -3.89 15.68 -6.13
C GLU A 55 -4.12 15.73 -4.62
N THR A 56 -3.22 16.37 -3.87
CA THR A 56 -3.35 16.56 -2.44
C THR A 56 -3.25 18.05 -2.09
N SER A 57 -4.16 18.51 -1.23
CA SER A 57 -4.12 19.86 -0.63
C SER A 57 -3.32 19.87 0.68
N VAL A 58 -2.75 18.73 1.07
CA VAL A 58 -2.00 18.56 2.31
C VAL A 58 -0.57 19.08 2.14
N SER A 59 -0.07 19.83 3.14
CA SER A 59 1.28 20.38 3.14
C SER A 59 2.36 19.33 3.36
N ASP A 60 3.60 19.65 2.98
CA ASP A 60 4.80 18.86 3.24
C ASP A 60 5.23 18.88 4.71
N THR A 61 4.76 19.84 5.51
CA THR A 61 5.19 20.06 6.91
C THR A 61 4.75 19.01 7.93
N TRP A 62 3.90 18.05 7.57
CA TRP A 62 3.33 17.09 8.52
C TRP A 62 4.37 16.10 9.10
N TRP A 63 5.48 15.88 8.43
CA TRP A 63 6.58 15.06 8.93
C TRP A 63 7.16 15.59 10.26
N TYR A 64 7.12 16.91 10.50
CA TYR A 64 7.52 17.48 11.80
C TYR A 64 6.66 16.95 12.94
N GLY A 65 5.36 16.74 12.69
CA GLY A 65 4.45 16.12 13.66
C GLY A 65 4.81 14.66 13.93
N VAL A 66 5.21 13.92 12.89
CA VAL A 66 5.68 12.53 13.02
C VAL A 66 6.99 12.46 13.82
N ALA A 67 7.97 13.31 13.49
CA ALA A 67 9.25 13.37 14.18
C ALA A 67 9.10 13.82 15.64
N ALA A 68 8.36 14.90 15.90
CA ALA A 68 8.13 15.41 17.24
C ALA A 68 7.33 14.41 18.08
N GLY A 69 6.27 13.80 17.53
CA GLY A 69 5.48 12.78 18.22
C GLY A 69 6.31 11.55 18.59
N THR A 70 7.13 11.06 17.66
CA THR A 70 8.03 9.92 17.90
C THR A 70 9.06 10.26 18.98
N GLY A 71 9.65 11.46 18.93
CA GLY A 71 10.59 11.95 19.95
C GLY A 71 9.95 12.09 21.33
N VAL A 72 8.73 12.61 21.41
CA VAL A 72 7.97 12.69 22.67
C VAL A 72 7.75 11.30 23.28
N TRP A 73 7.36 10.31 22.48
CA TRP A 73 7.19 8.93 22.97
C TRP A 73 8.50 8.32 23.47
N VAL A 74 9.62 8.54 22.79
CA VAL A 74 10.95 8.12 23.26
C VAL A 74 11.28 8.76 24.60
N LEU A 75 11.08 10.07 24.74
CA LEU A 75 11.34 10.80 25.98
C LEU A 75 10.45 10.32 27.13
N LEU A 76 9.18 10.06 26.87
CA LEU A 76 8.25 9.54 27.88
C LEU A 76 8.68 8.15 28.37
N VAL A 77 9.03 7.24 27.45
CA VAL A 77 9.53 5.90 27.81
C VAL A 77 10.82 5.99 28.62
N LEU A 78 11.76 6.86 28.22
CA LEU A 78 12.99 7.08 28.97
C LEU A 78 12.73 7.67 30.36
N ALA A 79 11.86 8.68 30.47
CA ALA A 79 11.50 9.28 31.75
C ALA A 79 10.86 8.24 32.69
N SER A 80 9.94 7.42 32.18
CA SER A 80 9.34 6.31 32.94
C SER A 80 10.38 5.27 33.36
N ALA A 81 11.32 4.89 32.47
CA ALA A 81 12.37 3.92 32.77
C ALA A 81 13.36 4.42 33.84
N LEU A 82 13.57 5.73 33.93
CA LEU A 82 14.42 6.38 34.93
C LEU A 82 13.67 6.71 36.24
N GLY A 83 12.41 6.31 36.39
CA GLY A 83 11.61 6.56 37.58
C GLY A 83 11.10 8.00 37.73
N GLY A 84 11.01 8.75 36.62
CA GLY A 84 10.48 10.10 36.61
C GLY A 84 8.97 10.13 36.88
N ASP A 85 8.54 11.08 37.73
CA ASP A 85 7.11 11.38 37.91
C ASP A 85 6.66 12.37 36.82
N LEU A 86 5.75 11.88 35.98
CA LEU A 86 5.19 12.62 34.86
C LEU A 86 4.06 13.58 35.30
N GLY A 87 3.46 13.33 36.48
CA GLY A 87 2.33 14.10 37.00
C GLY A 87 1.17 14.26 35.99
N ALA A 88 0.31 15.24 36.24
CA ALA A 88 -0.80 15.55 35.33
C ALA A 88 -0.32 16.06 33.95
N GLY A 89 0.81 16.78 33.92
CA GLY A 89 1.38 17.33 32.68
C GLY A 89 1.80 16.23 31.70
N GLY A 90 2.49 15.20 32.17
CA GLY A 90 2.87 14.07 31.33
C GLY A 90 1.68 13.21 30.92
N GLY A 91 0.63 13.12 31.74
CA GLY A 91 -0.64 12.50 31.33
C GLY A 91 -1.26 13.19 30.11
N ILE A 92 -1.27 14.52 30.08
CA ILE A 92 -1.76 15.30 28.91
C ILE A 92 -0.85 15.07 27.70
N LEU A 93 0.48 15.07 27.88
CA LEU A 93 1.44 14.81 26.80
C LEU A 93 1.27 13.41 26.19
N VAL A 94 0.95 12.40 27.01
CA VAL A 94 0.63 11.05 26.52
C VAL A 94 -0.61 11.08 25.63
N LEU A 95 -1.68 11.79 26.02
CA LEU A 95 -2.89 11.88 25.21
C LEU A 95 -2.66 12.62 23.89
N ILE A 96 -1.94 13.75 23.95
CA ILE A 96 -1.57 14.52 22.75
C ILE A 96 -0.67 13.69 21.85
N GLY A 97 0.33 12.99 22.38
CA GLY A 97 1.22 12.12 21.61
C GLY A 97 0.50 10.92 21.02
N TRP A 98 -0.45 10.33 21.75
CA TRP A 98 -1.21 9.16 21.29
C TRP A 98 -2.19 9.51 20.16
N ALA A 99 -2.88 10.65 20.22
CA ALA A 99 -3.80 11.07 19.17
C ALA A 99 -3.10 11.86 18.04
N GLY A 100 -2.12 12.69 18.40
CA GLY A 100 -1.40 13.56 17.49
C GLY A 100 -0.51 12.79 16.52
N LEU A 101 0.20 11.75 16.99
CA LEU A 101 1.09 11.00 16.10
C LEU A 101 0.33 10.27 14.97
N PRO A 102 -0.73 9.46 15.23
CA PRO A 102 -1.48 8.82 14.15
C PRO A 102 -2.13 9.83 13.20
N LEU A 103 -2.55 10.99 13.72
CA LEU A 103 -3.08 12.07 12.89
C LEU A 103 -1.99 12.66 11.97
N SER A 104 -0.80 12.93 12.49
CA SER A 104 0.33 13.41 11.68
C SER A 104 0.76 12.37 10.65
N VAL A 105 0.84 11.09 11.03
CA VAL A 105 1.15 9.98 10.11
C VAL A 105 0.11 9.88 9.01
N TYR A 106 -1.18 10.04 9.31
CA TYR A 106 -2.25 10.03 8.31
C TYR A 106 -2.02 11.10 7.23
N PHE A 107 -1.84 12.37 7.64
CA PHE A 107 -1.67 13.46 6.69
C PHE A 107 -0.36 13.36 5.91
N ASP A 108 0.75 13.02 6.57
CA ASP A 108 2.02 12.84 5.87
C ASP A 108 1.97 11.67 4.90
N THR A 109 1.26 10.58 5.23
CA THR A 109 1.12 9.43 4.30
C THR A 109 0.34 9.81 3.05
N GLN A 110 -0.68 10.67 3.17
CA GLN A 110 -1.41 11.20 2.00
C GLN A 110 -0.48 12.06 1.12
N TYR A 111 0.37 12.89 1.74
CA TYR A 111 1.36 13.69 1.03
C TYR A 111 2.39 12.81 0.31
N VAL A 112 3.01 11.86 1.01
CA VAL A 112 4.03 10.95 0.47
C VAL A 112 3.48 10.13 -0.70
N ARG A 113 2.24 9.63 -0.59
CA ARG A 113 1.59 8.86 -1.65
C ARG A 113 1.39 9.67 -2.93
N ALA A 114 1.10 10.96 -2.81
CA ALA A 114 0.90 11.84 -3.97
C ALA A 114 2.21 12.37 -4.56
N ASN A 115 3.30 12.42 -3.79
CA ASN A 115 4.55 13.09 -4.20
C ASN A 115 5.75 12.13 -4.36
N SER A 116 5.58 10.83 -4.11
CA SER A 116 6.67 9.85 -4.21
C SER A 116 6.22 8.56 -4.90
N GLU A 117 7.18 7.79 -5.38
CA GLU A 117 6.96 6.46 -5.97
C GLU A 117 6.53 5.38 -4.96
N TRP A 118 6.59 5.69 -3.66
CA TRP A 118 6.14 4.78 -2.62
C TRP A 118 4.61 4.84 -2.48
N ASP A 119 3.95 3.67 -2.51
CA ASP A 119 2.52 3.49 -2.22
C ASP A 119 2.30 2.94 -0.80
N PRO A 120 2.43 3.77 0.26
CA PRO A 120 2.16 3.34 1.62
C PRO A 120 0.66 3.06 1.82
N ASN A 121 0.33 1.90 2.39
CA ASN A 121 -1.02 1.67 2.88
C ASN A 121 -1.28 2.54 4.11
N VAL A 122 -2.13 3.55 3.94
CA VAL A 122 -2.48 4.54 4.98
C VAL A 122 -2.98 3.87 6.25
N ALA A 123 -3.87 2.88 6.13
CA ALA A 123 -4.44 2.21 7.30
C ALA A 123 -3.38 1.47 8.11
N VAL A 124 -2.43 0.80 7.43
CA VAL A 124 -1.34 0.08 8.09
C VAL A 124 -0.49 1.03 8.92
N TRP A 125 -0.05 2.16 8.34
CA TRP A 125 0.81 3.10 9.04
C TRP A 125 0.10 3.81 10.21
N VAL A 126 -1.15 4.22 10.02
CA VAL A 126 -1.95 4.83 11.09
C VAL A 126 -2.16 3.83 12.24
N ILE A 127 -2.54 2.58 11.94
CA ILE A 127 -2.74 1.55 12.98
C ILE A 127 -1.43 1.26 13.71
N LEU A 128 -0.31 1.07 12.99
CA LEU A 128 0.99 0.82 13.62
C LEU A 128 1.42 1.96 14.55
N SER A 129 1.14 3.22 14.17
CA SER A 129 1.45 4.40 15.00
C SER A 129 0.53 4.53 16.22
N ALA A 130 -0.70 4.02 16.16
CA ALA A 130 -1.66 4.05 17.28
C ALA A 130 -1.39 2.96 18.33
N ILE A 131 -0.67 1.89 17.96
CA ILE A 131 -0.27 0.82 18.87
C ILE A 131 0.90 1.30 19.74
N TRP A 132 0.63 1.51 21.03
CA TRP A 132 1.55 2.00 22.07
C TRP A 132 3.03 1.56 21.90
N PHE A 133 3.32 0.28 21.63
CA PHE A 133 4.68 -0.28 21.71
C PHE A 133 5.33 -0.36 20.33
N LEU A 134 4.52 -0.37 19.28
CA LEU A 134 5.00 -0.32 17.91
C LEU A 134 5.19 1.11 17.43
N ASN A 135 4.51 2.07 18.06
CA ASN A 135 4.52 3.49 17.71
C ASN A 135 5.93 4.03 17.41
N ILE A 136 6.88 3.85 18.33
CA ILE A 136 8.24 4.39 18.17
C ILE A 136 8.96 3.74 16.97
N ALA A 137 8.89 2.41 16.87
CA ALA A 137 9.53 1.67 15.78
C ALA A 137 8.87 1.99 14.43
N ALA A 138 7.54 2.12 14.40
CA ALA A 138 6.77 2.50 13.23
C ALA A 138 7.09 3.93 12.80
N GLY A 139 7.11 4.90 13.71
CA GLY A 139 7.47 6.29 13.42
C GLY A 139 8.90 6.40 12.86
N ALA A 140 9.87 5.72 13.48
CA ALA A 140 11.25 5.70 12.99
C ALA A 140 11.37 5.03 11.60
N ALA A 141 10.74 3.87 11.41
CA ALA A 141 10.74 3.17 10.11
C ALA A 141 10.05 3.99 9.01
N TYR A 142 8.97 4.70 9.37
CA TYR A 142 8.25 5.58 8.48
C TYR A 142 9.12 6.76 8.02
N LEU A 143 9.73 7.50 8.95
CA LEU A 143 10.63 8.63 8.62
C LEU A 143 11.84 8.18 7.82
N TYR A 144 12.43 7.03 8.17
CA TYR A 144 13.52 6.45 7.40
C TYR A 144 13.12 6.17 5.95
N ARG A 145 11.93 5.59 5.74
CA ARG A 145 11.45 5.27 4.40
C ARG A 145 11.03 6.51 3.62
N ARG A 146 10.41 7.49 4.28
CA ARG A 146 10.12 8.82 3.72
C ARG A 146 11.40 9.48 3.21
N HIS A 147 12.46 9.46 4.02
CA HIS A 147 13.76 10.01 3.65
C HIS A 147 14.37 9.35 2.41
N GLN A 148 14.21 8.03 2.26
CA GLN A 148 14.71 7.33 1.08
C GLN A 148 14.02 7.75 -0.23
N VAL A 149 12.73 8.10 -0.17
CA VAL A 149 11.94 8.34 -1.38
C VAL A 149 11.76 9.82 -1.71
N LEU A 150 11.83 10.71 -0.71
CA LEU A 150 11.71 12.16 -0.90
C LEU A 150 13.04 12.91 -0.70
N GLY A 151 14.08 12.25 -0.16
CA GLY A 151 15.38 12.88 0.13
C GLY A 151 15.40 13.77 1.38
N GLU A 152 14.24 13.99 2.01
CA GLU A 152 14.06 14.81 3.21
C GLU A 152 13.58 13.95 4.38
N PRO A 153 14.13 14.12 5.59
CA PRO A 153 13.76 13.32 6.76
C PRO A 153 12.27 13.47 7.16
#